data_AF-X0ZNZ6-F1
#
_entry.id   AF-X0ZNZ6-F1
#
_cell.length_a   1.000
_cell.length_b   1.000
_cell.length_c   1.000
_cell.angle_alpha   90.00
_cell.angle_beta   90.00
_cell.angle_gamma   90.00
#
_symmetry.space_group_name_H-M   'P 1'
#
loop_
_entity.id
_entity.type
_entity.pdbx_description
1 polymer ?
#
loop_
_entity_poly.entity_id
_entity_poly.type
_entity_poly.pdbx_seq_one_letter_code
_entity_poly.pdbx_strand_id
1 'polypeptide(L)'
;MALARIDHNMAWDEWKKNTLAMHAEQYPEVWYGTWSGPDTYNSELSSYPGQTGFDDSLLSDISEEDDIRKLTRGLNWTDFPVLNLHPHAWPLYNIIHLIGAEFTKEGLKLTPVLPKEEYQFSSPILGFEKSKTGYSGWYAPKVEGNWKITLELTQKEIQEFKFLEINDKEDTPIKIDNKIIFEGKSSPNSPLKWKLTKDSY
;
A
#
# COMPACT_ATOMS: atom_id res chain seq x y z
N MET A 1 6.91 3.40 -3.03
CA MET A 1 7.42 4.02 -1.79
C MET A 1 8.89 3.65 -1.52
N ALA A 2 9.83 4.57 -1.70
CA ALA A 2 11.27 4.33 -1.48
C ALA A 2 11.62 4.07 0.01
N LEU A 3 10.84 4.66 0.92
CA LEU A 3 11.04 4.56 2.37
C LEU A 3 10.99 3.12 2.89
N ALA A 4 10.16 2.26 2.28
CA ALA A 4 10.09 0.83 2.63
C ALA A 4 11.39 0.06 2.36
N ARG A 5 12.36 0.62 1.64
CA ARG A 5 13.69 0.02 1.43
C ARG A 5 14.75 0.54 2.40
N ILE A 6 14.44 1.54 3.20
CA ILE A 6 15.38 2.25 4.07
C ILE A 6 14.97 2.11 5.53
N ASP A 7 13.71 2.44 5.86
CA ASP A 7 13.17 2.35 7.21
C ASP A 7 11.74 1.81 7.15
N HIS A 8 11.59 0.53 7.50
CA HIS A 8 10.32 -0.18 7.39
C HIS A 8 9.27 0.32 8.39
N ASN A 9 9.71 0.76 9.58
CA ASN A 9 8.82 1.30 10.62
C ASN A 9 8.26 2.64 10.19
N MET A 10 9.13 3.54 9.72
CA MET A 10 8.73 4.83 9.20
C MET A 10 7.84 4.66 7.97
N ALA A 11 8.16 3.72 7.07
CA ALA A 11 7.36 3.46 5.87
C ALA A 11 5.93 3.00 6.20
N TRP A 12 5.78 2.11 7.18
CA TRP A 12 4.47 1.69 7.67
C TRP A 12 3.71 2.84 8.34
N ASP A 13 4.41 3.64 9.12
CA ASP A 13 3.80 4.78 9.80
C ASP A 13 3.31 5.86 8.84
N GLU A 14 4.13 6.22 7.85
CA GLU A 14 3.78 7.17 6.81
C GLU A 14 2.63 6.66 5.93
N TRP A 15 2.63 5.37 5.57
CA TRP A 15 1.51 4.80 4.82
C TRP A 15 0.19 4.93 5.62
N LYS A 16 0.19 4.65 6.93
CA LYS A 16 -0.98 4.84 7.80
C LYS A 16 -1.45 6.30 7.86
N LYS A 17 -0.53 7.27 7.96
CA LYS A 17 -0.88 8.70 7.99
C LYS A 17 -1.58 9.15 6.71
N ASN A 18 -1.24 8.55 5.58
CA ASN A 18 -1.79 8.88 4.26
C ASN A 18 -3.12 8.17 3.95
N THR A 19 -3.66 7.33 4.84
CA THR A 19 -4.98 6.69 4.61
C THR A 19 -6.16 7.62 4.87
N LEU A 20 -5.91 8.80 5.44
CA LEU A 20 -6.92 9.75 5.91
C LEU A 20 -7.86 9.18 6.99
N ALA A 21 -7.54 8.02 7.59
CA ALA A 21 -8.35 7.43 8.65
C ALA A 21 -8.46 8.37 9.87
N MET A 22 -7.35 8.96 10.30
CA MET A 22 -7.35 9.96 11.38
C MET A 22 -8.17 11.20 11.03
N HIS A 23 -8.15 11.63 9.77
CA HIS A 23 -8.96 12.78 9.32
C HIS A 23 -10.44 12.48 9.48
N ALA A 24 -10.90 11.31 9.02
CA ALA A 24 -12.27 10.87 9.17
C ALA A 24 -12.71 10.72 10.64
N GLU A 25 -11.81 10.29 11.53
CA GLU A 25 -12.07 10.18 12.96
C GLU A 25 -12.17 11.54 13.67
N GLN A 26 -11.27 12.48 13.34
CA GLN A 26 -11.22 13.80 14.00
C GLN A 26 -12.25 14.78 13.45
N TYR A 27 -12.61 14.66 12.18
CA TYR A 27 -13.53 15.56 11.48
C TYR A 27 -14.71 14.80 10.85
N PRO A 28 -15.53 14.10 11.65
CA PRO A 28 -16.58 13.21 11.12
C PRO A 28 -17.68 13.96 10.34
N GLU A 29 -17.88 15.24 10.63
CA GLU A 29 -18.85 16.11 9.95
C GLU A 29 -18.29 16.71 8.63
N VAL A 30 -17.01 16.46 8.32
CA VAL A 30 -16.36 16.91 7.09
C VAL A 30 -16.31 15.75 6.10
N TRP A 31 -17.12 15.84 5.05
CA TRP A 31 -17.25 14.75 4.06
C TRP A 31 -15.99 14.58 3.19
N TYR A 32 -15.26 15.67 2.92
CA TYR A 32 -14.02 15.63 2.16
C TYR A 32 -12.83 15.26 3.05
N GLY A 33 -11.90 14.48 2.50
CA GLY A 33 -10.97 13.64 3.24
C GLY A 33 -11.51 12.27 3.64
N THR A 34 -12.78 11.99 3.36
CA THR A 34 -13.37 10.65 3.53
C THR A 34 -13.82 10.06 2.19
N TRP A 35 -14.60 10.81 1.40
CA TRP A 35 -15.14 10.31 0.11
C TRP A 35 -14.35 10.80 -1.10
N SER A 36 -13.67 11.93 -0.94
CA SER A 36 -12.68 12.50 -1.85
C SER A 36 -12.04 13.70 -1.14
N GLY A 37 -11.01 14.35 -1.67
CA GLY A 37 -10.47 15.51 -0.97
C GLY A 37 -9.66 16.46 -1.84
N PRO A 38 -9.44 17.68 -1.35
CA PRO A 38 -8.44 18.59 -1.89
C PRO A 38 -7.02 18.07 -1.60
N ASP A 39 -6.00 18.65 -2.24
CA ASP A 39 -4.60 18.30 -1.96
C ASP A 39 -4.15 18.65 -0.53
N THR A 40 -4.88 19.56 0.12
CA THR A 40 -4.50 20.11 1.43
C THR A 40 -5.71 20.37 2.32
N TYR A 41 -5.49 20.16 3.62
CA TYR A 41 -6.45 20.46 4.68
C TYR A 41 -5.93 21.58 5.58
N ASN A 42 -6.86 22.33 6.15
CA ASN A 42 -6.60 23.37 7.12
C ASN A 42 -6.08 22.76 8.43
N SER A 43 -5.03 23.37 9.00
CA SER A 43 -4.46 22.96 10.29
C SER A 43 -5.45 23.12 11.45
N GLU A 44 -5.15 22.48 12.58
CA GLU A 44 -5.91 22.66 13.85
C GLU A 44 -5.95 24.10 14.36
N LEU A 45 -5.02 24.95 13.93
CA LEU A 45 -4.95 26.37 14.29
C LEU A 45 -5.87 27.26 13.42
N SER A 46 -6.50 26.69 12.39
CA SER A 46 -7.45 27.41 11.54
C SER A 46 -8.77 27.65 12.27
N SER A 47 -9.51 28.69 11.87
CA SER A 47 -10.92 28.87 12.26
C SER A 47 -11.81 27.73 11.74
N TYR A 48 -11.34 27.00 10.72
CA TYR A 48 -12.02 25.86 10.12
C TYR A 48 -11.08 24.65 10.01
N PRO A 49 -10.73 23.99 11.13
CA PRO A 49 -9.87 22.81 11.14
C PRO A 49 -10.44 21.65 10.34
N GLY A 50 -9.58 20.88 9.66
CA GLY A 50 -10.01 19.75 8.83
C GLY A 50 -10.74 20.15 7.55
N GLN A 51 -11.07 21.43 7.39
CA GLN A 51 -11.64 21.95 6.16
C GLN A 51 -10.55 22.16 5.09
N THR A 52 -10.88 22.82 3.99
CA THR A 52 -9.90 23.20 2.96
C THR A 52 -9.96 24.70 2.70
N GLY A 53 -9.19 25.20 1.74
CA GLY A 53 -9.22 26.60 1.35
C GLY A 53 -10.61 26.98 0.87
N PHE A 54 -11.27 27.88 1.59
CA PHE A 54 -12.49 28.53 1.15
C PHE A 54 -12.46 30.01 1.53
N ASP A 55 -13.16 30.81 0.74
CA ASP A 55 -13.19 32.25 0.91
C ASP A 55 -14.34 32.66 1.84
N ASP A 56 -14.01 32.95 3.10
CA ASP A 56 -14.96 33.46 4.11
C ASP A 56 -15.68 34.74 3.68
N SER A 57 -15.08 35.54 2.78
CA SER A 57 -15.72 36.75 2.25
C SER A 57 -16.90 36.45 1.33
N LEU A 58 -17.12 35.18 0.98
CA LEU A 58 -18.37 34.73 0.35
C LEU A 58 -19.52 34.59 1.37
N LEU A 59 -19.21 34.50 2.67
CA LEU A 59 -20.19 34.36 3.75
C LEU A 59 -20.58 35.70 4.40
N SER A 60 -19.84 36.78 4.12
CA SER A 60 -20.10 38.11 4.69
C SER A 60 -19.65 39.23 3.76
N ASP A 61 -20.26 40.41 3.86
CA ASP A 61 -19.93 41.61 3.07
C ASP A 61 -18.57 42.23 3.48
N ILE A 62 -17.48 41.47 3.39
CA ILE A 62 -16.13 41.92 3.79
C ILE A 62 -15.57 42.87 2.71
N SER A 63 -15.08 44.04 3.15
CA SER A 63 -14.53 45.12 2.33
C SER A 63 -13.26 44.75 1.56
N GLU A 64 -13.08 45.36 0.38
CA GLU A 64 -12.08 45.07 -0.66
C GLU A 64 -10.57 45.26 -0.30
N GLU A 65 -10.23 45.58 0.95
CA GLU A 65 -8.90 46.08 1.33
C GLU A 65 -7.87 45.00 1.74
N ASP A 66 -8.25 43.73 1.91
CA ASP A 66 -7.30 42.64 2.22
C ASP A 66 -6.58 42.13 0.96
N ASP A 67 -5.41 42.70 0.68
CA ASP A 67 -4.65 42.51 -0.57
C ASP A 67 -4.17 41.07 -0.81
N ILE A 68 -3.95 40.27 0.25
CA ILE A 68 -3.54 38.85 0.15
C ILE A 68 -4.72 37.96 -0.31
N ARG A 69 -5.96 38.33 0.04
CA ARG A 69 -7.16 37.54 -0.28
C ARG A 69 -7.64 37.75 -1.72
N LYS A 70 -7.18 38.78 -2.42
CA LYS A 70 -7.58 39.06 -3.81
C LYS A 70 -7.22 37.93 -4.80
N LEU A 71 -6.09 37.26 -4.59
CA LEU A 71 -5.63 36.16 -5.46
C LEU A 71 -6.46 34.87 -5.32
N THR A 72 -7.12 34.69 -4.18
CA THR A 72 -7.93 33.50 -3.89
C THR A 72 -9.41 33.84 -3.69
N ARG A 73 -9.82 35.08 -4.01
CA ARG A 73 -11.20 35.53 -3.85
C ARG A 73 -12.11 34.75 -4.79
N GLY A 74 -13.19 34.19 -4.25
CA GLY A 74 -14.08 33.30 -4.99
C GLY A 74 -13.52 31.90 -5.26
N LEU A 75 -12.32 31.56 -4.76
CA LEU A 75 -11.84 30.17 -4.77
C LEU A 75 -12.42 29.45 -3.56
N ASN A 76 -13.39 28.57 -3.82
CA ASN A 76 -13.83 27.59 -2.86
C ASN A 76 -13.44 26.21 -3.37
N TRP A 77 -12.51 25.56 -2.66
CA TRP A 77 -11.98 24.25 -3.07
C TRP A 77 -13.02 23.13 -2.92
N THR A 78 -14.25 23.46 -2.46
CA THR A 78 -15.41 22.57 -2.43
C THR A 78 -16.39 22.74 -3.60
N ASP A 79 -16.23 23.75 -4.47
CA ASP A 79 -17.26 24.10 -5.49
C ASP A 79 -17.23 23.22 -6.76
N PHE A 80 -16.20 22.40 -6.95
CA PHE A 80 -16.07 21.53 -8.12
C PHE A 80 -16.45 20.07 -7.80
N PRO A 81 -17.48 19.48 -8.43
CA PRO A 81 -17.98 18.15 -8.07
C PRO A 81 -17.16 16.96 -8.62
N VAL A 82 -15.95 17.18 -9.15
CA VAL A 82 -15.06 16.09 -9.56
C VAL A 82 -13.71 16.27 -8.89
N LEU A 83 -13.47 15.36 -7.97
CA LEU A 83 -12.65 15.60 -6.81
C LEU A 83 -11.25 15.04 -7.03
N ASN A 84 -10.26 15.64 -6.38
CA ASN A 84 -8.90 15.15 -6.47
C ASN A 84 -8.78 13.79 -5.74
N LEU A 85 -8.69 12.72 -6.51
CA LEU A 85 -8.55 11.35 -5.99
C LEU A 85 -7.09 10.98 -5.70
N HIS A 86 -6.13 11.87 -5.96
CA HIS A 86 -4.72 11.63 -5.73
C HIS A 86 -4.40 11.13 -4.31
N PRO A 87 -4.83 11.80 -3.22
CA PRO A 87 -4.56 11.32 -1.86
C PRO A 87 -5.20 9.97 -1.55
N HIS A 88 -6.32 9.62 -2.20
CA HIS A 88 -7.03 8.35 -2.01
C HIS A 88 -6.40 7.21 -2.83
N ALA A 89 -5.85 7.53 -4.00
CA ALA A 89 -5.21 6.56 -4.90
C ALA A 89 -3.80 6.18 -4.43
N TRP A 90 -3.09 7.08 -3.77
CA TRP A 90 -1.70 6.86 -3.35
C TRP A 90 -1.50 5.70 -2.38
N PRO A 91 -2.31 5.53 -1.32
CA PRO A 91 -2.20 4.37 -0.44
C PRO A 91 -2.41 3.05 -1.19
N LEU A 92 -3.35 3.02 -2.14
CA LEU A 92 -3.62 1.85 -3.00
C LEU A 92 -2.48 1.56 -3.96
N TYR A 93 -1.87 2.59 -4.54
CA TYR A 93 -0.69 2.44 -5.40
C TYR A 93 0.54 1.99 -4.59
N ASN A 94 0.73 2.54 -3.39
CA ASN A 94 1.92 2.27 -2.59
C ASN A 94 1.88 0.95 -1.81
N ILE A 95 0.71 0.36 -1.55
CA ILE A 95 0.59 -0.87 -0.76
C ILE A 95 1.40 -2.03 -1.37
N ILE A 96 1.45 -2.14 -2.70
CA ILE A 96 2.24 -3.17 -3.38
C ILE A 96 3.74 -3.03 -3.10
N HIS A 97 4.23 -1.81 -2.94
CA HIS A 97 5.62 -1.55 -2.58
C HIS A 97 5.87 -1.73 -1.09
N LEU A 98 4.86 -1.45 -0.25
CA LEU A 98 4.93 -1.64 1.20
C LEU A 98 5.00 -3.13 1.58
N ILE A 99 4.30 -4.01 0.86
CA ILE A 99 4.44 -5.47 1.00
C ILE A 99 5.71 -6.01 0.34
N GLY A 100 6.45 -5.16 -0.39
CA GLY A 100 7.71 -5.49 -1.04
C GLY A 100 7.58 -6.24 -2.37
N ALA A 101 6.47 -6.10 -3.09
CA ALA A 101 6.26 -6.73 -4.39
C ALA A 101 6.91 -5.92 -5.53
N GLU A 102 7.59 -6.61 -6.43
CA GLU A 102 8.11 -6.09 -7.70
C GLU A 102 7.75 -7.07 -8.83
N PHE A 103 6.95 -6.63 -9.78
CA PHE A 103 6.60 -7.41 -10.97
C PHE A 103 7.71 -7.29 -12.02
N THR A 104 8.09 -8.43 -12.61
CA THR A 104 9.15 -8.55 -13.60
C THR A 104 8.64 -9.27 -14.83
N LYS A 105 9.43 -9.30 -15.91
CA LYS A 105 9.03 -10.05 -17.12
C LYS A 105 8.96 -11.56 -16.88
N GLU A 106 9.74 -12.09 -15.94
CA GLU A 106 9.78 -13.51 -15.59
C GLU A 106 8.75 -13.91 -14.52
N GLY A 107 8.18 -12.95 -13.79
CA GLY A 107 7.22 -13.21 -12.71
C GLY A 107 7.30 -12.18 -11.59
N LEU A 108 7.43 -12.63 -10.35
CA LEU A 108 7.26 -11.81 -9.15
C LEU A 108 8.47 -11.91 -8.22
N LYS A 109 8.96 -10.76 -7.76
CA LYS A 109 9.88 -10.67 -6.63
C LYS A 109 9.15 -10.15 -5.41
N LEU A 110 9.47 -10.69 -4.25
CA LEU A 110 8.90 -10.34 -2.96
C LEU A 110 10.04 -10.12 -1.96
N THR A 111 10.06 -8.95 -1.33
CA THR A 111 10.95 -8.63 -0.22
C THR A 111 10.08 -8.22 0.97
N PRO A 112 9.64 -9.15 1.83
CA PRO A 112 8.73 -8.86 2.93
C PRO A 112 9.39 -7.95 3.97
N VAL A 113 9.24 -6.65 3.78
CA VAL A 113 9.87 -5.60 4.61
C VAL A 113 8.96 -5.09 5.72
N LEU A 114 7.65 -5.39 5.68
CA LEU A 114 6.70 -4.86 6.67
C LEU A 114 7.12 -5.25 8.10
N PRO A 115 7.18 -4.30 9.06
CA PRO A 115 7.64 -4.53 10.43
C PRO A 115 6.52 -5.15 11.29
N LYS A 116 5.95 -6.24 10.79
CA LYS A 116 4.93 -7.04 11.47
C LYS A 116 5.37 -8.49 11.47
N GLU A 117 5.11 -9.17 12.58
CA GLU A 117 5.37 -10.60 12.71
C GLU A 117 4.48 -11.39 11.77
N GLU A 118 3.20 -10.99 11.69
CA GLU A 118 2.17 -11.63 10.89
C GLU A 118 1.38 -10.57 10.12
N TYR A 119 1.09 -10.84 8.85
CA TYR A 119 0.22 -10.02 8.02
C TYR A 119 -0.22 -10.75 6.77
N GLN A 120 -1.34 -10.31 6.20
CA GLN A 120 -1.87 -10.82 4.95
C GLN A 120 -2.19 -9.66 4.01
N PHE A 121 -1.85 -9.84 2.74
CA PHE A 121 -2.26 -9.01 1.64
C PHE A 121 -3.00 -9.86 0.61
N SER A 122 -4.13 -9.36 0.12
CA SER A 122 -4.94 -10.06 -0.86
C SER A 122 -5.39 -9.08 -1.94
N SER A 123 -5.22 -9.51 -3.20
CA SER A 123 -5.71 -8.83 -4.38
C SER A 123 -6.02 -9.86 -5.48
N PRO A 124 -6.70 -9.46 -6.56
CA PRO A 124 -7.01 -10.37 -7.66
C PRO A 124 -5.77 -11.00 -8.33
N ILE A 125 -4.62 -10.31 -8.31
CA ILE A 125 -3.39 -10.75 -9.02
C ILE A 125 -2.36 -11.36 -8.06
N LEU A 126 -2.33 -10.92 -6.81
CA LEU A 126 -1.32 -11.29 -5.84
C LEU A 126 -1.96 -11.46 -4.46
N GLY A 127 -1.70 -12.59 -3.83
CA GLY A 127 -1.82 -12.75 -2.39
C GLY A 127 -0.49 -13.09 -1.77
N PHE A 128 -0.28 -12.55 -0.57
CA PHE A 128 0.93 -12.77 0.21
C PHE A 128 0.58 -12.81 1.69
N GLU A 129 1.11 -13.80 2.38
CA GLU A 129 0.96 -13.97 3.80
C GLU A 129 2.32 -14.21 4.43
N LYS A 130 2.58 -13.52 5.54
CA LYS A 130 3.62 -13.84 6.49
C LYS A 130 2.92 -14.31 7.77
N SER A 131 3.28 -15.49 8.24
CA SER A 131 2.80 -16.07 9.49
C SER A 131 3.99 -16.46 10.39
N LYS A 132 3.71 -16.91 11.61
CA LYS A 132 4.73 -17.47 12.51
C LYS A 132 5.48 -18.67 11.93
N THR A 133 4.81 -19.46 11.08
CA THR A 133 5.35 -20.73 10.54
C THR A 133 5.97 -20.57 9.16
N GLY A 134 5.76 -19.43 8.49
CA GLY A 134 6.48 -19.07 7.28
C GLY A 134 5.73 -18.11 6.36
N TYR A 135 5.85 -18.35 5.06
CA TYR A 135 5.30 -17.49 4.03
C TYR A 135 4.38 -18.29 3.11
N SER A 136 3.31 -17.68 2.64
CA SER A 136 2.47 -18.27 1.61
C SER A 136 2.01 -17.19 0.64
N GLY A 137 1.55 -17.63 -0.53
CA GLY A 137 0.98 -16.68 -1.47
C GLY A 137 0.44 -17.33 -2.72
N TRP A 138 -0.12 -16.46 -3.55
CA TRP A 138 -0.54 -16.82 -4.90
C TRP A 138 -0.20 -15.72 -5.89
N TYR A 139 0.11 -16.11 -7.12
CA TYR A 139 0.31 -15.19 -8.24
C TYR A 139 -0.60 -15.60 -9.40
N ALA A 140 -1.45 -14.65 -9.83
CA ALA A 140 -2.53 -14.86 -10.79
C ALA A 140 -2.43 -13.89 -11.98
N PRO A 141 -1.38 -13.98 -12.81
CA PRO A 141 -1.27 -13.18 -14.02
C PRO A 141 -2.41 -13.51 -15.00
N LYS A 142 -2.79 -12.53 -15.84
CA LYS A 142 -3.87 -12.69 -16.83
C LYS A 142 -3.52 -13.65 -17.97
N VAL A 143 -2.25 -13.99 -18.13
CA VAL A 143 -1.73 -14.82 -19.20
C VAL A 143 -1.20 -16.11 -18.59
N GLU A 144 -1.52 -17.24 -19.23
CA GLU A 144 -0.97 -18.53 -18.85
C GLU A 144 0.56 -18.53 -19.05
N GLY A 145 1.27 -19.13 -18.11
CA GLY A 145 2.72 -19.24 -18.21
C GLY A 145 3.35 -20.01 -17.06
N ASN A 146 4.65 -20.25 -17.20
CA ASN A 146 5.50 -20.66 -16.10
C ASN A 146 6.17 -19.41 -15.52
N TRP A 147 5.89 -19.11 -14.25
CA TRP A 147 6.27 -17.85 -13.63
C TRP A 147 7.26 -18.09 -12.51
N LYS A 148 8.29 -17.24 -12.47
CA LYS A 148 9.32 -17.26 -11.45
C LYS A 148 8.90 -16.43 -10.26
N ILE A 149 8.99 -17.02 -9.08
CA ILE A 149 8.86 -16.34 -7.80
C ILE A 149 10.24 -16.25 -7.16
N THR A 150 10.60 -15.06 -6.69
CA THR A 150 11.83 -14.83 -5.92
C THR A 150 11.45 -14.18 -4.60
N LEU A 151 11.73 -14.86 -3.50
CA LEU A 151 11.52 -14.37 -2.16
C LEU A 151 12.86 -13.99 -1.55
N GLU A 152 13.08 -12.69 -1.32
CA GLU A 152 14.31 -12.16 -0.71
C GLU A 152 14.09 -11.95 0.78
N LEU A 153 14.87 -12.68 1.59
CA LEU A 153 14.73 -12.73 3.04
C LEU A 153 16.06 -12.39 3.72
N THR A 154 16.04 -12.25 5.05
CA THR A 154 17.30 -12.15 5.79
C THR A 154 18.05 -13.50 5.76
N GLN A 155 19.38 -13.45 5.94
CA GLN A 155 20.22 -14.65 6.01
C GLN A 155 19.76 -15.62 7.11
N LYS A 156 19.30 -15.09 8.24
CA LYS A 156 18.75 -15.88 9.34
C LYS A 156 17.48 -16.62 8.92
N GLU A 157 16.53 -15.90 8.32
CA GLU A 157 15.25 -16.47 7.89
C GLU A 157 15.43 -17.60 6.87
N ILE A 158 16.32 -17.43 5.89
CA ILE A 158 16.56 -18.46 4.85
C ILE A 158 17.02 -19.79 5.42
N GLN A 159 17.76 -19.79 6.52
CA GLN A 159 18.22 -21.03 7.14
C GLN A 159 17.08 -21.79 7.83
N GLU A 160 16.03 -21.11 8.28
CA GLU A 160 14.90 -21.71 9.01
C GLU A 160 13.92 -22.45 8.09
N PHE A 161 13.82 -22.06 6.81
CA PHE A 161 12.86 -22.65 5.89
C PHE A 161 13.38 -23.93 5.23
N LYS A 162 12.58 -25.00 5.30
CA LYS A 162 12.98 -26.32 4.77
C LYS A 162 12.02 -26.88 3.74
N PHE A 163 10.74 -26.54 3.84
CA PHE A 163 9.69 -27.11 3.00
C PHE A 163 9.14 -26.04 2.08
N LEU A 164 9.07 -26.37 0.79
CA LEU A 164 8.40 -25.58 -0.22
C LEU A 164 7.30 -26.45 -0.83
N GLU A 165 6.14 -25.86 -1.00
CA GLU A 165 5.03 -26.45 -1.75
C GLU A 165 4.71 -25.50 -2.90
N ILE A 166 4.55 -26.03 -4.11
CA ILE A 166 4.18 -25.30 -5.31
C ILE A 166 3.01 -26.03 -5.98
N ASN A 167 1.87 -25.36 -6.10
CA ASN A 167 0.64 -25.92 -6.67
C ASN A 167 0.30 -27.31 -6.07
N ASP A 168 0.25 -27.38 -4.75
CA ASP A 168 -0.08 -28.59 -3.97
C ASP A 168 0.92 -29.75 -4.14
N LYS A 169 2.15 -29.47 -4.60
CA LYS A 169 3.24 -30.44 -4.73
C LYS A 169 4.45 -30.01 -3.92
N GLU A 170 5.01 -30.95 -3.17
CA GLU A 170 6.26 -30.73 -2.44
C GLU A 170 7.42 -30.50 -3.39
N ASP A 171 8.27 -29.53 -3.03
CA ASP A 171 9.50 -29.18 -3.71
C ASP A 171 10.58 -28.79 -2.68
N THR A 172 11.83 -28.68 -3.11
CA THR A 172 12.94 -28.24 -2.27
C THR A 172 13.24 -26.76 -2.54
N PRO A 173 13.27 -25.89 -1.52
CA PRO A 173 13.61 -24.49 -1.72
C PRO A 173 15.03 -24.34 -2.29
N ILE A 174 15.16 -23.76 -3.49
CA ILE A 174 16.46 -23.40 -4.06
C ILE A 174 16.90 -22.07 -3.44
N LYS A 175 17.98 -22.11 -2.66
CA LYS A 175 18.55 -20.97 -1.94
C LYS A 175 19.78 -20.44 -2.69
N ILE A 176 19.74 -19.18 -3.08
CA ILE A 176 20.87 -18.47 -3.71
C ILE A 176 21.07 -17.16 -2.94
N ASP A 177 22.22 -17.01 -2.28
CA ASP A 177 22.52 -15.89 -1.39
C ASP A 177 21.44 -15.68 -0.30
N ASN A 178 20.69 -14.58 -0.41
CA ASN A 178 19.59 -14.20 0.47
C ASN A 178 18.22 -14.38 -0.21
N LYS A 179 18.13 -15.27 -1.21
CA LYS A 179 16.91 -15.49 -2.00
C LYS A 179 16.50 -16.96 -2.03
N ILE A 180 15.20 -17.19 -1.97
CA ILE A 180 14.56 -18.45 -2.33
C ILE A 180 13.90 -18.26 -3.70
N ILE A 181 14.23 -19.14 -4.64
CA ILE A 181 13.79 -19.04 -6.02
C ILE A 181 13.07 -20.32 -6.41
N PHE A 182 11.89 -20.16 -7.01
CA PHE A 182 11.13 -21.28 -7.55
C PHE A 182 10.26 -20.83 -8.72
N GLU A 183 9.77 -21.80 -9.48
CA GLU A 183 8.92 -21.54 -10.64
C GLU A 183 7.69 -22.43 -10.58
N GLY A 184 6.59 -21.95 -11.13
CA GLY A 184 5.42 -22.79 -11.31
C GLY A 184 4.45 -22.25 -12.34
N LYS A 185 3.55 -23.14 -12.78
CA LYS A 185 2.54 -22.79 -13.78
C LYS A 185 1.39 -22.01 -13.14
N SER A 186 0.89 -21.03 -13.87
CA SER A 186 -0.40 -20.39 -13.60
C SER A 186 -1.18 -20.25 -14.91
N SER A 187 -2.50 -20.37 -14.83
CA SER A 187 -3.45 -20.05 -15.90
C SER A 187 -4.61 -19.22 -15.34
N PRO A 188 -5.43 -18.57 -16.19
CA PRO A 188 -6.63 -17.87 -15.72
C PRO A 188 -7.51 -18.78 -14.86
N ASN A 189 -7.88 -18.32 -13.66
CA ASN A 189 -8.60 -19.08 -12.61
C ASN A 189 -7.80 -20.23 -11.94
N SER A 190 -6.53 -20.44 -12.29
CA SER A 190 -5.62 -21.37 -11.63
C SER A 190 -4.32 -20.62 -11.27
N PRO A 191 -4.32 -19.87 -10.15
CA PRO A 191 -3.16 -19.10 -9.76
C PRO A 191 -1.99 -20.02 -9.36
N LEU A 192 -0.76 -19.56 -9.58
CA LEU A 192 0.43 -20.19 -9.02
C LEU A 192 0.37 -20.02 -7.50
N LYS A 193 0.10 -21.09 -6.77
CA LYS A 193 0.07 -21.11 -5.31
C LYS A 193 1.37 -21.66 -4.77
N TRP A 194 1.81 -21.11 -3.65
CA TRP A 194 3.01 -21.57 -3.00
C TRP A 194 2.95 -21.39 -1.48
N LYS A 195 3.70 -22.24 -0.78
CA LYS A 195 3.85 -22.17 0.67
C LYS A 195 5.28 -22.55 1.05
N LEU A 196 5.88 -21.75 1.90
CA LEU A 196 7.22 -21.95 2.45
C LEU A 196 7.11 -22.04 3.96
N THR A 197 7.48 -23.19 4.54
CA THR A 197 7.35 -23.40 5.99
C THR A 197 8.68 -23.76 6.65
N LYS A 198 8.78 -23.36 7.91
CA LYS A 198 9.80 -23.83 8.85
C LYS A 198 9.55 -25.31 9.16
N ASP A 199 10.48 -25.96 9.86
CA ASP A 199 10.22 -27.31 10.39
C ASP A 199 8.88 -27.35 11.14
N SER A 200 8.05 -28.33 10.78
CA SER A 200 6.92 -28.73 11.60
C SER A 200 7.47 -29.39 12.87
N TYR A 201 7.23 -28.78 14.03
CA TYR A 201 7.35 -29.49 15.31
C TYR A 201 6.23 -30.53 15.42
#